data_AF-A0AAE3CF81-F1
#
_entry.id   AF-A0AAE3CF81-F1
#
_cell.length_a   1.000
_cell.length_b   1.000
_cell.length_c   1.000
_cell.angle_alpha   90.00
_cell.angle_beta   90.00
_cell.angle_gamma   90.00
#
_symmetry.space_group_name_H-M   'P 1'
#
loop_
_entity.id
_entity.type
_entity.pdbx_description
1 polymer ?
#
loop_
_entity_poly.entity_id
_entity_poly.type
_entity_poly.pdbx_seq_one_letter_code
_entity_poly.pdbx_strand_id
1 'polypeptide(L)' 'MIPIIPKSSEFKRNLRDSLLRNWVFCAHYVDSAIKQAYSILKLEEELLEGKKSESEACR' A
#
# COMPACT_ATOMS: atom_id res chain seq x y z
N MET A 1 10.47 9.94 -2.55
CA MET A 1 10.97 8.56 -2.73
C MET A 1 9.83 7.63 -2.33
N ILE A 2 9.34 6.76 -3.22
CA ILE A 2 8.25 5.83 -2.87
C ILE A 2 8.86 4.64 -2.10
N PRO A 3 8.31 4.27 -0.93
CA PRO A 3 8.76 3.08 -0.23
C PRO A 3 8.34 1.81 -0.99
N ILE A 4 9.29 0.89 -1.20
CA ILE A 4 8.99 -0.43 -1.74
C ILE A 4 8.39 -1.28 -0.61
N ILE A 5 7.07 -1.46 -0.63
CA ILE A 5 6.35 -2.24 0.38
C ILE A 5 6.00 -3.62 -0.20
N PRO A 6 6.30 -4.72 0.51
CA PRO A 6 5.96 -6.07 0.03
C PRO A 6 4.46 -6.24 -0.17
N LYS A 7 4.03 -6.60 -1.38
CA LYS A 7 2.61 -6.81 -1.71
C LYS A 7 2.09 -8.22 -1.35
N SER A 8 2.95 -9.10 -0.82
CA SER A 8 2.63 -10.51 -0.53
C SER A 8 1.53 -10.65 0.53
N SER A 9 0.71 -11.69 0.38
CA SER A 9 -0.37 -12.01 1.33
C SER A 9 0.18 -12.35 2.72
N GLU A 10 1.32 -13.04 2.79
CA GLU A 10 2.00 -13.38 4.03
C GLU A 10 2.47 -12.14 4.78
N PHE A 11 3.08 -11.17 4.09
CA PHE A 11 3.52 -9.92 4.73
C PHE A 11 2.32 -9.15 5.29
N LYS A 12 1.23 -9.04 4.52
CA LYS A 12 0.00 -8.37 4.98
C LYS A 12 -0.61 -9.07 6.20
N ARG A 13 -0.59 -10.41 6.24
CA ARG A 13 -1.07 -11.20 7.39
C ARG A 13 -0.21 -10.94 8.62
N ASN A 14 1.12 -11.03 8.50
CA ASN A 14 2.04 -10.79 9.61
C ASN A 14 1.96 -9.34 10.13
N LEU A 15 1.80 -8.36 9.23
CA LEU A 15 1.57 -6.97 9.59
C LEU A 15 0.28 -6.82 10.39
N ARG A 16 -0.82 -7.39 9.90
CA ARG A 16 -2.12 -7.39 10.60
C ARG A 16 -2.01 -8.02 11.98
N ASP A 17 -1.39 -9.19 12.09
CA ASP A 17 -1.23 -9.91 13.35
C ASP A 17 -0.36 -9.12 14.35
N SER A 18 0.66 -8.40 13.86
CA SER A 18 1.45 -7.49 14.68
C SER A 18 0.67 -6.29 15.17
N LEU A 19 -0.20 -5.70 14.33
CA LEU A 19 -1.03 -4.55 14.68
C LEU A 19 -2.19 -4.92 15.63
N LEU A 20 -2.69 -6.15 15.55
CA LEU A 20 -3.80 -6.64 16.39
C LEU A 20 -3.37 -7.22 17.74
N ARG A 21 -2.06 -7.35 17.98
CA ARG A 21 -1.51 -8.02 19.18
C ARG A 21 -2.06 -7.50 20.51
N ASN A 22 -2.50 -6.23 20.56
CA ASN A 22 -3.13 -5.61 21.74
C ASN A 22 -4.55 -5.06 21.47
N TRP A 23 -5.12 -5.31 20.29
CA TRP A 23 -6.33 -4.61 19.82
C TRP A 23 -7.29 -5.51 19.04
N VAL A 24 -7.62 -6.66 19.64
CA VAL A 24 -8.38 -7.75 19.01
C VAL A 24 -9.76 -7.30 18.49
N PHE A 25 -10.42 -6.36 19.16
CA PHE A 25 -11.73 -5.84 18.76
C PHE A 25 -11.68 -4.91 17.52
N CYS A 26 -10.50 -4.41 17.17
CA CYS A 26 -10.30 -3.42 16.12
C CYS A 26 -9.83 -4.03 14.79
N ALA A 27 -9.97 -5.34 14.61
CA ALA A 27 -9.62 -6.08 13.40
C ALA A 27 -10.10 -5.38 12.11
N HIS A 28 -11.37 -5.00 12.07
CA HIS A 28 -11.97 -4.37 10.90
C HIS A 28 -11.39 -2.98 10.57
N TYR A 29 -10.96 -2.21 11.57
CA TYR A 29 -10.27 -0.93 11.37
C TYR A 29 -8.87 -1.13 10.81
N VAL A 30 -8.12 -2.08 11.35
CA VAL A 30 -6.78 -2.44 10.87
C VAL A 30 -6.84 -2.91 9.42
N ASP A 31 -7.80 -3.78 9.10
CA ASP A 31 -7.99 -4.30 7.74
C ASP A 31 -8.34 -3.17 6.76
N SER A 32 -9.21 -2.23 7.16
CA SER A 32 -9.58 -1.07 6.35
C SER A 32 -8.41 -0.11 6.14
N ALA A 33 -7.61 0.15 7.19
CA ALA A 33 -6.43 1.01 7.11
C ALA A 33 -5.34 0.42 6.20
N ILE A 34 -5.08 -0.89 6.32
CA ILE A 34 -4.16 -1.61 5.42
C ILE A 34 -4.66 -1.47 3.98
N LYS A 35 -5.95 -1.76 3.72
CA LYS A 35 -6.53 -1.64 2.38
C LYS A 35 -6.36 -0.23 1.81
N GLN A 36 -6.65 0.80 2.60
CA GLN A 36 -6.53 2.19 2.17
C GLN A 36 -5.08 2.57 1.84
N ALA A 37 -4.11 2.15 2.67
CA ALA A 37 -2.69 2.41 2.42
C ALA A 37 -2.22 1.81 1.10
N TYR A 38 -2.58 0.55 0.81
CA TYR A 38 -2.21 -0.09 -0.47
C TYR A 38 -2.88 0.57 -1.69
N SER A 39 -4.10 1.09 -1.54
CA SER A 39 -4.76 1.84 -2.61
C SER A 39 -4.05 3.16 -2.91
N ILE A 40 -3.63 3.89 -1.88
CA ILE A 40 -2.87 5.15 -2.05
C ILE A 40 -1.54 4.88 -2.76
N LEU A 41 -0.81 3.86 -2.31
CA LEU A 41 0.48 3.48 -2.92
C LEU A 41 0.33 3.10 -4.39
N LYS A 42 -0.76 2.40 -4.75
CA LYS A 42 -1.05 2.06 -6.14
C LYS A 42 -1.30 3.30 -7.01
N LEU A 43 -2.06 4.28 -6.50
CA LEU A 43 -2.30 5.53 -7.22
C LEU A 43 -1.00 6.32 -7.42
N GLU A 44 -0.12 6.34 -6.43
CA GLU A 44 1.18 7.02 -6.53
C GLU A 44 2.09 6.35 -7.58
N GLU A 45 2.07 5.01 -7.64
CA GLU A 45 2.75 4.21 -8.67
C GLU A 45 2.23 4.56 -10.08
N GLU A 46 0.91 4.54 -10.28
CA GLU A 46 0.26 4.89 -11.56
C GLU A 46 0.54 6.33 -12.00
N LEU A 47 0.53 7.29 -11.08
CA LEU A 47 0.84 8.69 -11.37
C LEU A 47 2.31 8.89 -11.79
N LEU A 48 3.24 8.14 -11.19
CA LEU A 48 4.64 8.19 -11.60
C LEU A 48 4.84 7.57 -12.98
N GLU A 49 4.16 6.46 -13.29
CA GLU A 49 4.20 5.83 -14.62
C GLU A 49 3.65 6.76 -15.70
N GLY A 50 2.51 7.42 -15.43
CA GLY A 50 1.94 8.42 -16.35
C GLY A 50 2.89 9.60 -16.61
N LYS A 51 3.57 10.11 -15.57
CA LYS A 51 4.56 11.18 -15.75
C LYS A 51 5.79 10.76 -16.58
N LYS A 52 6.18 9.49 -16.50
CA LYS A 52 7.30 8.96 -17.31
C LYS A 52 6.93 8.93 -18.79
N SER A 53 5.76 8.38 -19.12
CA SER A 53 5.31 8.29 -20.51
C SER A 53 5.11 9.67 -21.15
N GLU A 54 4.61 10.65 -20.41
CA GLU A 54 4.52 12.05 -20.86
C GLU A 54 5.91 12.66 -21.12
N SER A 55 6.87 12.44 -20.22
CA SER A 55 8.24 12.94 -20.40
C SER A 55 8.99 12.26 -21.55
N GLU A 56 8.68 11.00 -21.85
CA GLU A 56 9.25 10.25 -22.97
C GLU A 56 8.63 10.69 -24.30
N ALA A 57 7.32 10.96 -24.33
CA ALA A 57 6.62 11.43 -25.53
C ALA A 57 7.01 12.86 -25.96
N CYS A 58 7.49 13.69 -25.03
CA CYS A 58 7.96 15.05 -25.30
C CYS A 58 9.44 15.12 -25.70
N ARG A 59 10.15 13.98 -25.72
CA ARG A 59 11.59 13.88 -25.95
C ARG A 59 11.89 13.27 -27.32
#